data_AF-A0A519FPY8-F1
#
_entry.id   AF-A0A519FPY8-F1
#
_cell.length_a   1.000
_cell.length_b   1.000
_cell.length_c   1.000
_cell.angle_alpha   90.00
_cell.angle_beta   90.00
_cell.angle_gamma   90.00
#
_symmetry.space_group_name_H-M   'P 1'
#
loop_
_entity.id
_entity.type
_entity.pdbx_description
1 polymer ?
#
loop_
_entity_poly.entity_id
_entity_poly.type
_entity_poly.pdbx_seq_one_letter_code
_entity_poly.pdbx_strand_id
1 'polypeptide(L)'
;MSNDCKKCDNKAGLSILLVRPSAIAKDADFAPAEAARLRTHDASVQALGLPVLEKSRHVLRMLRQGGFVYAYYVKRPLQFIKSWQAFRVQGSGALIPESQIVWADERADFSCSLKDSHPHDVRTLCIQLPEKDPGSAGPVWIGFSMNWWDDAMRQRVQGNPSAAGMIRIDPLMDLGGVKNAFKAEVGPMQQYIADFALRSFDHGGTKEGHNLTTNGTEPATPFYNGAGDKSYGQAKGLQDVMQRQAAKHPSTKGREFVLAIP
;
A
#
# COMPACT_ATOMS: atom_id res chain seq x y z
N MET A 1 -13.13 -15.44 -25.62
CA MET A 1 -13.97 -15.23 -24.42
C MET A 1 -13.27 -14.19 -23.56
N SER A 2 -13.91 -13.07 -23.22
CA SER A 2 -13.23 -12.01 -22.46
C SER A 2 -12.91 -12.50 -21.04
N ASN A 3 -11.63 -12.62 -20.72
CA ASN A 3 -11.10 -12.98 -19.41
C ASN A 3 -11.20 -11.79 -18.43
N ASP A 4 -12.36 -11.14 -18.34
CA ASP A 4 -12.54 -9.98 -17.46
C ASP A 4 -12.84 -10.44 -16.03
N CYS A 5 -11.83 -10.35 -15.17
CA CYS A 5 -11.94 -10.59 -13.75
C CYS A 5 -12.63 -9.40 -13.08
N LYS A 6 -13.86 -9.58 -12.60
CA LYS A 6 -14.62 -8.52 -11.89
C LYS A 6 -13.86 -7.88 -10.72
N LYS A 7 -12.89 -8.58 -10.12
CA LYS A 7 -12.09 -8.07 -8.98
C LYS A 7 -11.00 -7.08 -9.42
N CYS A 8 -10.43 -7.28 -10.61
CA CYS A 8 -9.26 -6.52 -11.09
C CYS A 8 -9.63 -5.57 -12.23
N ASP A 9 -10.49 -6.03 -13.12
CA ASP A 9 -10.85 -5.32 -14.34
C ASP A 9 -11.98 -4.31 -14.13
N ASN A 10 -12.62 -4.25 -12.96
CA ASN A 10 -13.68 -3.27 -12.67
C ASN A 10 -13.28 -2.18 -11.68
N LYS A 11 -12.02 -2.12 -11.22
CA LYS A 11 -11.53 -0.98 -10.43
C LYS A 11 -11.48 0.25 -11.33
N ALA A 12 -12.29 1.26 -11.01
CA ALA A 12 -12.35 2.54 -11.69
C ALA A 12 -12.41 3.67 -10.65
N GLY A 13 -11.50 4.63 -10.74
CA GLY A 13 -11.38 5.72 -9.78
C GLY A 13 -9.93 6.06 -9.45
N LEU A 14 -9.72 6.83 -8.40
CA LEU A 14 -8.40 7.30 -8.00
C LEU A 14 -7.61 6.14 -7.41
N SER A 15 -6.62 5.68 -8.17
CA SER A 15 -5.74 4.58 -7.78
C SER A 15 -4.60 5.09 -6.89
N ILE A 16 -4.49 4.50 -5.71
CA ILE A 16 -3.54 4.87 -4.67
C ILE A 16 -2.74 3.64 -4.27
N LEU A 17 -1.41 3.75 -4.31
CA LEU A 17 -0.53 2.78 -3.67
C LEU A 17 -0.25 3.26 -2.25
N LEU A 18 -0.64 2.45 -1.27
CA LEU A 18 -0.36 2.75 0.14
C LEU A 18 0.99 2.15 0.52
N VAL A 19 1.83 2.99 1.12
CA VAL A 19 3.13 2.60 1.66
C VAL A 19 3.27 3.11 3.08
N ARG A 20 4.21 2.56 3.83
CA ARG A 20 4.50 2.95 5.20
C ARG A 20 5.96 3.35 5.36
N PRO A 21 6.29 4.23 6.31
CA PRO A 21 7.67 4.45 6.73
C PRO A 21 8.34 3.17 7.25
N SER A 22 9.63 3.08 7.02
CA SER A 22 10.54 2.07 7.55
C SER A 22 11.94 2.67 7.67
N ALA A 23 12.84 1.96 8.33
CA ALA A 23 14.24 2.35 8.41
C ALA A 23 15.14 1.39 7.61
N ILE A 24 16.25 1.92 7.11
CA ILE A 24 17.37 1.14 6.53
C ILE A 24 18.68 1.64 7.15
N ALA A 25 19.63 0.74 7.40
CA ALA A 25 20.93 1.12 7.95
C ALA A 25 21.66 2.11 7.03
N LYS A 26 22.39 3.07 7.64
CA LYS A 26 23.31 3.96 6.92
C LYS A 26 24.66 3.30 6.65
N ASP A 27 25.07 2.42 7.56
CA ASP A 27 26.31 1.66 7.46
C ASP A 27 26.18 0.62 6.35
N ALA A 28 27.11 0.65 5.39
CA ALA A 28 27.10 -0.21 4.21
C ALA A 28 27.31 -1.70 4.57
N ASP A 29 27.97 -1.99 5.69
CA ASP A 29 28.21 -3.37 6.13
C ASP A 29 26.92 -4.03 6.67
N PHE A 30 25.95 -3.20 7.09
CA PHE A 30 24.65 -3.64 7.60
C PHE A 30 23.50 -3.33 6.64
N ALA A 31 23.71 -2.45 5.66
CA ALA A 31 22.70 -2.11 4.68
C ALA A 31 22.56 -3.23 3.64
N PRO A 32 21.35 -3.49 3.13
CA PRO A 32 21.18 -4.48 2.09
C PRO A 32 21.83 -4.08 0.78
N ALA A 33 22.06 -5.08 -0.07
CA ALA A 33 22.46 -4.86 -1.44
C ALA A 33 21.53 -3.84 -2.11
N GLU A 34 22.14 -2.90 -2.85
CA GLU A 34 21.43 -1.81 -3.55
C GLU A 34 20.79 -0.75 -2.63
N ALA A 35 21.05 -0.75 -1.31
CA ALA A 35 20.57 0.32 -0.41
C ALA A 35 21.01 1.72 -0.85
N ALA A 36 22.15 1.86 -1.53
CA ALA A 36 22.69 3.13 -1.99
C ALA A 36 21.79 3.85 -3.02
N ARG A 37 20.95 3.12 -3.78
CA ARG A 37 20.03 3.74 -4.74
C ARG A 37 18.71 4.23 -4.13
N LEU A 38 18.35 3.71 -2.95
CA LEU A 38 17.20 4.20 -2.21
C LEU A 38 17.49 5.59 -1.67
N ARG A 39 16.49 6.47 -1.66
CA ARG A 39 16.57 7.80 -1.04
C ARG A 39 15.46 7.97 -0.03
N THR A 40 15.68 8.86 0.92
CA THR A 40 14.64 9.31 1.83
C THR A 40 13.64 10.17 1.04
N HIS A 41 12.35 9.98 1.31
CA HIS A 41 11.32 10.90 0.82
C HIS A 41 11.01 11.93 1.91
N ASP A 42 11.78 13.02 1.96
CA ASP A 42 11.77 13.99 3.08
C ASP A 42 10.38 14.60 3.33
N ALA A 43 9.59 14.81 2.27
CA ALA A 43 8.23 15.31 2.39
C ALA A 43 7.33 14.39 3.25
N SER A 44 7.48 13.07 3.12
CA SER A 44 6.77 12.12 3.99
C SER A 44 7.31 12.08 5.41
N VAL A 45 8.63 12.22 5.61
CA VAL A 45 9.25 12.28 6.95
C VAL A 45 8.69 13.49 7.71
N GLN A 46 8.69 14.65 7.07
CA GLN A 46 8.19 15.89 7.65
C GLN A 46 6.68 15.84 7.90
N ALA A 47 5.89 15.41 6.91
CA ALA A 47 4.44 15.39 7.01
C ALA A 47 3.91 14.40 8.06
N LEU A 48 4.62 13.29 8.28
CA LEU A 48 4.28 12.29 9.29
C LEU A 48 4.97 12.53 10.65
N GLY A 49 5.82 13.56 10.77
CA GLY A 49 6.53 13.86 12.01
C GLY A 49 7.46 12.75 12.48
N LEU A 50 8.13 12.05 11.54
CA LEU A 50 8.97 10.91 11.89
C LEU A 50 10.24 11.36 12.63
N PRO A 51 10.71 10.58 13.62
CA PRO A 51 11.89 10.95 14.40
C PRO A 51 13.17 10.91 13.55
N VAL A 52 14.17 11.68 13.95
CA VAL A 52 15.52 11.57 13.39
C VAL A 52 16.11 10.21 13.75
N LEU A 53 16.78 9.58 12.78
CA LEU A 53 17.43 8.29 12.94
C LEU A 53 18.96 8.47 12.82
N GLU A 54 19.69 8.11 13.87
CA GLU A 54 21.15 8.29 13.92
C GLU A 54 21.89 7.28 13.06
N LYS A 55 21.61 5.97 13.25
CA LYS A 55 22.29 4.86 12.57
C LYS A 55 21.59 4.36 11.31
N SER A 56 20.40 4.90 11.03
CA SER A 56 19.56 4.51 9.90
C SER A 56 18.95 5.74 9.26
N ARG A 57 18.25 5.57 8.14
CA ARG A 57 17.47 6.62 7.48
C ARG A 57 16.11 6.07 7.06
N HIS A 58 15.15 6.97 6.90
CA HIS A 58 13.80 6.60 6.50
C HIS A 58 13.75 6.18 5.03
N VAL A 59 12.99 5.13 4.77
CA VAL A 59 12.59 4.64 3.44
C VAL A 59 11.11 4.27 3.48
N LEU A 60 10.49 4.07 2.34
CA LEU A 60 9.10 3.61 2.27
C LEU A 60 9.05 2.11 1.98
N ARG A 61 8.02 1.44 2.48
CA ARG A 61 7.76 0.02 2.23
C ARG A 61 6.28 -0.23 1.94
N MET A 62 5.99 -1.33 1.27
CA MET A 62 4.63 -1.86 1.19
C MET A 62 4.05 -2.12 2.59
N LEU A 63 2.72 -2.08 2.70
CA LEU A 63 2.02 -2.28 3.97
C LEU A 63 2.26 -3.67 4.55
N ARG A 64 2.19 -3.77 5.89
CA ARG A 64 2.47 -5.02 6.60
C ARG A 64 1.35 -6.04 6.42
N GLN A 65 1.70 -7.23 5.93
CA GLN A 65 0.81 -8.40 5.92
C GLN A 65 0.20 -8.63 7.30
N GLY A 66 -1.07 -9.03 7.32
CA GLY A 66 -1.85 -9.22 8.54
C GLY A 66 -2.49 -7.94 9.07
N GLY A 67 -2.02 -6.76 8.64
CA GLY A 67 -2.67 -5.50 8.96
C GLY A 67 -3.91 -5.25 8.10
N PHE A 68 -4.57 -4.12 8.38
CA PHE A 68 -5.82 -3.72 7.77
C PHE A 68 -5.75 -2.28 7.29
N VAL A 69 -6.28 -2.04 6.08
CA VAL A 69 -6.49 -0.71 5.53
C VAL A 69 -7.96 -0.35 5.68
N TYR A 70 -8.22 0.88 6.11
CA TYR A 70 -9.56 1.43 6.23
C TYR A 70 -9.70 2.67 5.36
N ALA A 71 -10.82 2.78 4.65
CA ALA A 71 -11.22 3.98 3.94
C ALA A 71 -12.61 4.43 4.42
N TYR A 72 -12.70 5.62 4.97
CA TYR A 72 -13.94 6.26 5.41
C TYR A 72 -14.32 7.40 4.48
N TYR A 73 -15.45 7.25 3.81
CA TYR A 73 -16.00 8.21 2.88
C TYR A 73 -16.94 9.15 3.63
N VAL A 74 -16.55 10.42 3.77
CA VAL A 74 -17.38 11.43 4.45
C VAL A 74 -18.71 11.61 3.73
N LYS A 75 -18.69 11.56 2.39
CA LYS A 75 -19.89 11.41 1.56
C LYS A 75 -19.88 10.01 0.94
N ARG A 76 -20.79 9.15 1.39
CA ARG A 76 -20.91 7.77 0.90
C ARG A 76 -21.29 7.77 -0.59
N PRO A 77 -20.47 7.18 -1.48
CA PRO A 77 -20.86 6.92 -2.86
C PRO A 77 -22.12 6.07 -2.92
N LEU A 78 -23.05 6.37 -3.84
CA LEU A 78 -24.36 5.71 -3.92
C LEU A 78 -24.24 4.20 -4.13
N GLN A 79 -23.19 3.75 -4.82
CA GLN A 79 -22.91 2.35 -5.07
C GLN A 79 -22.41 1.57 -3.84
N PHE A 80 -22.02 2.25 -2.76
CA PHE A 80 -21.54 1.59 -1.54
C PHE A 80 -22.66 1.43 -0.53
N ILE A 81 -22.74 0.24 0.09
CA ILE A 81 -23.71 -0.03 1.15
C ILE A 81 -23.37 0.76 2.42
N LYS A 82 -22.07 0.83 2.77
CA LYS A 82 -21.56 1.53 3.97
C LYS A 82 -20.60 2.65 3.57
N SER A 83 -20.45 3.65 4.44
CA SER A 83 -19.43 4.71 4.29
C SER A 83 -18.00 4.24 4.56
N TRP A 84 -17.85 3.02 5.09
CA TRP A 84 -16.57 2.41 5.39
C TRP A 84 -16.27 1.30 4.39
N GLN A 85 -15.01 1.22 3.99
CA GLN A 85 -14.42 0.05 3.37
C GLN A 85 -13.22 -0.39 4.21
N ALA A 86 -13.07 -1.70 4.39
CA ALA A 86 -11.92 -2.29 5.04
C ALA A 86 -11.29 -3.34 4.13
N PHE A 87 -9.97 -3.48 4.23
CA PHE A 87 -9.19 -4.45 3.48
C PHE A 87 -8.17 -5.11 4.40
N ARG A 88 -7.96 -6.42 4.28
CA ARG A 88 -6.83 -7.12 4.89
C ARG A 88 -5.63 -7.08 3.96
N VAL A 89 -4.47 -6.76 4.49
CA VAL A 89 -3.20 -6.79 3.76
C VAL A 89 -2.67 -8.22 3.76
N GLN A 90 -2.50 -8.80 2.57
CA GLN A 90 -1.86 -10.11 2.36
C GLN A 90 -0.45 -9.95 1.78
N GLY A 91 0.17 -11.07 1.39
CA GLY A 91 1.52 -11.12 0.82
C GLY A 91 1.75 -10.04 -0.25
N SER A 92 2.95 -9.44 -0.20
CA SER A 92 3.37 -8.37 -1.11
C SER A 92 2.45 -7.13 -1.15
N GLY A 93 1.68 -6.89 -0.09
CA GLY A 93 0.82 -5.71 0.04
C GLY A 93 -0.52 -5.80 -0.72
N ALA A 94 -0.97 -7.00 -1.11
CA ALA A 94 -2.29 -7.18 -1.71
C ALA A 94 -3.41 -6.80 -0.73
N LEU A 95 -4.41 -6.05 -1.20
CA LEU A 95 -5.55 -5.58 -0.43
C LEU A 95 -6.78 -6.44 -0.72
N ILE A 96 -7.16 -7.30 0.24
CA ILE A 96 -8.34 -8.16 0.15
C ILE A 96 -9.52 -7.49 0.83
N PRO A 97 -10.65 -7.24 0.15
CA PRO A 97 -11.79 -6.54 0.73
C PRO A 97 -12.42 -7.34 1.89
N GLU A 98 -12.98 -6.63 2.86
CA GLU A 98 -13.66 -7.17 4.06
C GLU A 98 -14.62 -8.32 3.77
N SER A 99 -15.42 -8.22 2.70
CA SER A 99 -16.38 -9.24 2.29
C SER A 99 -15.76 -10.56 1.83
N GLN A 100 -14.43 -10.61 1.66
CA GLN A 100 -13.67 -11.77 1.19
C GLN A 100 -12.61 -12.21 2.20
N ILE A 101 -12.58 -11.63 3.41
CA ILE A 101 -11.63 -12.05 4.43
C ILE A 101 -12.04 -13.43 4.95
N VAL A 102 -11.19 -14.42 4.68
CA VAL A 102 -11.24 -15.72 5.34
C VAL A 102 -10.33 -15.64 6.56
N TRP A 103 -10.91 -15.81 7.74
CA TRP A 103 -10.19 -15.72 9.02
C TRP A 103 -9.46 -17.02 9.39
N ALA A 104 -9.78 -18.12 8.72
CA ALA A 104 -9.36 -19.49 9.08
C ALA A 104 -8.05 -20.00 8.44
N ASP A 105 -7.35 -19.22 7.59
CA ASP A 105 -6.08 -19.67 6.98
C ASP A 105 -4.91 -18.73 7.29
N GLU A 106 -3.93 -19.24 8.03
CA GLU A 106 -2.66 -18.58 8.36
C GLU A 106 -1.71 -18.48 7.14
N ARG A 107 -2.01 -19.20 6.05
CA ARG A 107 -1.21 -19.24 4.81
C ARG A 107 -2.04 -19.01 3.56
N ALA A 108 -3.01 -18.09 3.61
CA ALA A 108 -3.70 -17.67 2.40
C ALA A 108 -2.73 -16.83 1.53
N ASP A 109 -1.84 -17.51 0.82
CA ASP A 109 -1.11 -16.94 -0.30
C ASP A 109 -2.15 -16.54 -1.33
N PHE A 110 -2.34 -15.25 -1.51
CA PHE A 110 -3.20 -14.76 -2.57
C PHE A 110 -2.56 -15.07 -3.92
N SER A 111 -2.82 -16.26 -4.46
CA SER A 111 -2.47 -16.61 -5.83
C SER A 111 -3.74 -16.51 -6.67
N CYS A 112 -4.01 -15.35 -7.26
CA CYS A 112 -4.95 -15.36 -8.37
C CYS A 112 -4.21 -15.86 -9.61
N SER A 113 -4.55 -17.07 -10.05
CA SER A 113 -3.92 -17.77 -11.18
C SER A 113 -4.37 -17.29 -12.56
N LEU A 114 -5.16 -16.21 -12.65
CA LEU A 114 -5.89 -15.86 -13.88
C LEU A 114 -5.16 -14.89 -14.82
N LYS A 115 -4.18 -14.09 -14.37
CA LYS A 115 -3.43 -13.12 -15.22
C LYS A 115 -2.00 -12.84 -14.72
N ASP A 116 -1.07 -12.56 -15.63
CA ASP A 116 0.33 -12.21 -15.30
C ASP A 116 0.49 -10.84 -14.61
N SER A 117 -0.42 -9.89 -14.82
CA SER A 117 -0.43 -8.57 -14.16
C SER A 117 -0.91 -8.59 -12.71
N HIS A 118 -1.41 -9.74 -12.24
CA HIS A 118 -2.36 -9.80 -11.14
C HIS A 118 -1.83 -9.48 -9.73
N PRO A 119 -0.54 -9.62 -9.35
CA PRO A 119 -0.18 -9.15 -8.01
C PRO A 119 -0.38 -7.62 -7.89
N HIS A 120 -0.31 -6.85 -8.98
CA HIS A 120 -0.46 -5.39 -8.94
C HIS A 120 -1.89 -4.90 -8.82
N ASP A 121 -2.84 -5.56 -9.48
CA ASP A 121 -4.24 -5.14 -9.51
C ASP A 121 -4.89 -5.10 -8.13
N VAL A 122 -4.40 -5.91 -7.21
CA VAL A 122 -4.88 -5.97 -5.82
C VAL A 122 -4.04 -5.17 -4.83
N ARG A 123 -2.85 -4.68 -5.21
CA ARG A 123 -1.97 -3.88 -4.33
C ARG A 123 -2.43 -2.41 -4.20
N THR A 124 -3.39 -1.98 -5.01
CA THR A 124 -3.87 -0.59 -5.04
C THR A 124 -5.22 -0.45 -4.35
N LEU A 125 -5.34 0.60 -3.54
CA LEU A 125 -6.64 1.12 -3.09
C LEU A 125 -7.21 1.97 -4.23
N CYS A 126 -8.45 1.72 -4.62
CA CYS A 126 -9.12 2.51 -5.65
C CYS A 126 -10.30 3.25 -5.02
N ILE A 127 -10.15 4.57 -4.86
CA ILE A 127 -11.21 5.45 -4.37
C ILE A 127 -12.16 5.72 -5.54
N GLN A 128 -13.35 5.12 -5.49
CA GLN A 128 -14.34 5.27 -6.54
C GLN A 128 -15.04 6.63 -6.41
N LEU A 129 -15.11 7.36 -7.52
CA LEU A 129 -15.91 8.58 -7.62
C LEU A 129 -17.33 8.25 -8.09
N PRO A 130 -18.35 9.06 -7.74
CA PRO A 130 -19.68 8.94 -8.31
C PRO A 130 -19.65 9.17 -9.83
N GLU A 131 -20.19 8.25 -10.62
CA GLU A 131 -20.12 8.32 -12.09
C GLU A 131 -20.89 9.49 -12.69
N LYS A 132 -22.08 9.82 -12.15
CA LYS A 132 -22.98 10.84 -12.71
C LYS A 132 -22.60 12.27 -12.30
N ASP A 133 -22.06 12.42 -11.11
CA ASP A 133 -21.63 13.72 -10.58
C ASP A 133 -20.35 13.54 -9.74
N PRO A 134 -19.18 13.43 -10.39
CA PRO A 134 -17.91 13.26 -9.70
C PRO A 134 -17.61 14.42 -8.74
N GLY A 135 -18.10 15.63 -9.05
CA GLY A 135 -17.95 16.83 -8.22
C GLY A 135 -18.63 16.72 -6.86
N SER A 136 -19.61 15.83 -6.72
CA SER A 136 -20.26 15.54 -5.44
C SER A 136 -19.39 14.75 -4.45
N ALA A 137 -18.27 14.17 -4.91
CA ALA A 137 -17.38 13.37 -4.07
C ALA A 137 -16.90 14.16 -2.85
N GLY A 138 -16.96 13.51 -1.69
CA GLY A 138 -16.45 14.06 -0.44
C GLY A 138 -15.00 13.63 -0.18
N PRO A 139 -14.35 14.22 0.82
CA PRO A 139 -13.06 13.75 1.28
C PRO A 139 -13.16 12.31 1.80
N VAL A 140 -12.07 11.58 1.67
CA VAL A 140 -11.92 10.21 2.15
C VAL A 140 -10.78 10.17 3.16
N TRP A 141 -11.03 9.57 4.32
CA TRP A 141 -10.00 9.30 5.30
C TRP A 141 -9.46 7.89 5.08
N ILE A 142 -8.13 7.76 5.01
CA ILE A 142 -7.46 6.48 4.80
C ILE A 142 -6.54 6.22 6.00
N GLY A 143 -6.59 5.03 6.57
CA GLY A 143 -5.74 4.62 7.68
C GLY A 143 -5.30 3.18 7.59
N PHE A 144 -4.31 2.84 8.38
CA PHE A 144 -3.82 1.48 8.56
C PHE A 144 -3.80 1.12 10.05
N SER A 145 -4.08 -0.15 10.36
CA SER A 145 -4.00 -0.68 11.72
C SER A 145 -3.57 -2.15 11.67
N MET A 146 -2.75 -2.56 12.62
CA MET A 146 -2.46 -4.00 12.82
C MET A 146 -3.64 -4.74 13.46
N ASN A 147 -4.58 -4.01 14.05
CA ASN A 147 -5.76 -4.57 14.71
C ASN A 147 -7.01 -4.33 13.86
N TRP A 148 -7.90 -5.31 13.89
CA TRP A 148 -9.23 -5.17 13.29
C TRP A 148 -10.07 -4.13 14.04
N TRP A 149 -10.57 -3.13 13.32
CA TRP A 149 -11.61 -2.21 13.81
C TRP A 149 -12.99 -2.79 13.52
N ASP A 150 -13.68 -3.14 14.60
CA ASP A 150 -15.11 -3.44 14.56
C ASP A 150 -15.96 -2.17 14.34
N ASP A 151 -17.28 -2.33 14.25
CA ASP A 151 -18.19 -1.22 13.99
C ASP A 151 -18.17 -0.16 15.12
N ALA A 152 -17.94 -0.56 16.38
CA ALA A 152 -17.85 0.38 17.51
C ALA A 152 -16.58 1.25 17.42
N MET A 153 -15.43 0.63 17.12
CA MET A 153 -14.18 1.35 16.89
C MET A 153 -14.30 2.28 15.69
N ARG A 154 -14.90 1.84 14.58
CA ARG A 154 -15.14 2.69 13.39
C ARG A 154 -15.98 3.91 13.72
N GLN A 155 -17.04 3.76 14.53
CA GLN A 155 -17.84 4.91 14.99
C GLN A 155 -17.02 5.89 15.83
N ARG A 156 -16.17 5.39 16.73
CA ARG A 156 -15.27 6.23 17.53
C ARG A 156 -14.27 6.98 16.64
N VAL A 157 -13.61 6.27 15.73
CA VAL A 157 -12.65 6.84 14.78
C VAL A 157 -13.32 7.87 13.88
N GLN A 158 -14.54 7.62 13.41
CA GLN A 158 -15.31 8.57 12.60
C GLN A 158 -15.48 9.93 13.29
N GLY A 159 -15.59 9.96 14.63
CA GLY A 159 -15.68 11.19 15.40
C GLY A 159 -14.40 12.04 15.39
N ASN A 160 -13.22 11.40 15.27
CA ASN A 160 -11.95 12.11 15.09
C ASN A 160 -10.92 11.25 14.30
N PRO A 161 -11.03 11.19 12.96
CA PRO A 161 -10.20 10.29 12.15
C PRO A 161 -8.71 10.63 12.24
N SER A 162 -8.38 11.92 12.35
CA SER A 162 -7.00 12.40 12.44
C SER A 162 -6.29 11.91 13.70
N ALA A 163 -6.99 11.88 14.85
CA ALA A 163 -6.43 11.38 16.12
C ALA A 163 -6.19 9.86 16.07
N ALA A 164 -6.91 9.14 15.22
CA ALA A 164 -6.67 7.73 14.94
C ALA A 164 -5.56 7.48 13.90
N GLY A 165 -4.84 8.52 13.48
CA GLY A 165 -3.76 8.42 12.49
C GLY A 165 -4.23 8.29 11.05
N MET A 166 -5.51 8.57 10.74
CA MET A 166 -5.98 8.55 9.36
C MET A 166 -5.57 9.82 8.62
N ILE A 167 -5.24 9.68 7.34
CA ILE A 167 -4.92 10.78 6.44
C ILE A 167 -6.14 11.12 5.59
N ARG A 168 -6.45 12.42 5.52
CA ARG A 168 -7.54 12.94 4.69
C ARG A 168 -7.04 13.18 3.26
N ILE A 169 -7.72 12.58 2.29
CA ILE A 169 -7.53 12.81 0.86
C ILE A 169 -8.77 13.49 0.29
N ASP A 170 -8.55 14.49 -0.58
CA ASP A 170 -9.59 15.00 -1.47
C ASP A 170 -9.36 14.41 -2.87
N PRO A 171 -10.25 13.52 -3.37
CA PRO A 171 -9.99 12.79 -4.61
C PRO A 171 -10.17 13.65 -5.87
N LEU A 172 -10.65 14.89 -5.75
CA LEU A 172 -10.84 15.81 -6.89
C LEU A 172 -9.68 16.81 -7.08
N MET A 173 -8.83 16.97 -6.07
CA MET A 173 -7.68 17.88 -6.09
C MET A 173 -6.47 17.24 -6.82
N ASP A 174 -5.71 18.05 -7.58
CA ASP A 174 -4.49 17.57 -8.24
C ASP A 174 -3.47 17.08 -7.20
N LEU A 175 -2.97 15.85 -7.41
CA LEU A 175 -2.11 15.12 -6.47
C LEU A 175 -2.60 15.15 -5.01
N GLY A 176 -3.91 15.17 -4.80
CA GLY A 176 -4.52 15.00 -3.47
C GLY A 176 -4.11 16.02 -2.41
N GLY A 177 -3.40 17.12 -2.71
CA GLY A 177 -3.02 18.15 -1.72
C GLY A 177 -2.22 17.65 -0.49
N VAL A 178 -1.69 16.42 -0.53
CA VAL A 178 -1.16 15.72 0.65
C VAL A 178 0.36 15.62 0.59
N LYS A 179 1.03 16.20 1.58
CA LYS A 179 2.49 16.39 1.61
C LYS A 179 3.30 15.08 1.65
N ASN A 180 2.71 14.00 2.12
CA ASN A 180 3.27 12.65 2.21
C ASN A 180 2.95 11.77 0.99
N ALA A 181 2.66 12.36 -0.17
CA ALA A 181 2.38 11.66 -1.41
C ALA A 181 3.33 12.06 -2.55
N PHE A 182 3.46 11.21 -3.57
CA PHE A 182 4.19 11.47 -4.81
C PHE A 182 3.56 10.72 -5.99
N LYS A 183 3.85 11.16 -7.23
CA LYS A 183 3.31 10.51 -8.44
C LYS A 183 3.68 9.04 -8.52
N ALA A 184 2.74 8.19 -8.96
CA ALA A 184 2.97 6.76 -9.15
C ALA A 184 3.75 6.45 -10.44
N GLU A 185 4.97 6.96 -10.53
CA GLU A 185 5.89 6.74 -11.64
C GLU A 185 7.01 5.77 -11.23
N VAL A 186 7.51 4.98 -12.19
CA VAL A 186 8.56 3.97 -11.96
C VAL A 186 9.77 4.55 -11.23
N GLY A 187 10.27 5.72 -11.67
CA GLY A 187 11.45 6.36 -11.10
C GLY A 187 11.29 6.66 -9.60
N PRO A 188 10.33 7.50 -9.19
CA PRO A 188 10.02 7.75 -7.79
C PRO A 188 9.75 6.48 -6.96
N MET A 189 9.00 5.50 -7.51
CA MET A 189 8.73 4.24 -6.80
C MET A 189 10.01 3.45 -6.52
N GLN A 190 10.91 3.31 -7.50
CA GLN A 190 12.21 2.64 -7.33
C GLN A 190 13.19 3.46 -6.49
N GLN A 191 13.01 4.78 -6.41
CA GLN A 191 13.85 5.66 -5.63
C GLN A 191 13.48 5.64 -4.14
N TYR A 192 12.20 5.52 -3.80
CA TYR A 192 11.73 5.71 -2.42
C TYR A 192 11.20 4.44 -1.74
N ILE A 193 10.74 3.44 -2.49
CA ILE A 193 10.08 2.25 -1.94
C ILE A 193 11.03 1.05 -2.00
N ALA A 194 11.39 0.53 -0.84
CA ALA A 194 12.39 -0.52 -0.70
C ALA A 194 12.02 -1.81 -1.45
N ASP A 195 10.73 -2.16 -1.49
CA ASP A 195 10.23 -3.36 -2.16
C ASP A 195 10.41 -3.33 -3.69
N PHE A 196 10.53 -2.15 -4.31
CA PHE A 196 10.86 -2.02 -5.73
C PHE A 196 12.36 -1.81 -6.01
N ALA A 197 13.12 -1.52 -4.95
CA ALA A 197 14.48 -1.00 -5.02
C ALA A 197 15.52 -1.92 -4.36
N LEU A 198 15.14 -3.02 -3.74
CA LEU A 198 16.08 -3.94 -3.12
C LEU A 198 15.75 -5.34 -3.59
N ARG A 199 16.77 -6.05 -4.07
CA ARG A 199 16.67 -7.50 -4.25
C ARG A 199 16.40 -8.16 -2.91
N SER A 200 15.90 -9.39 -2.95
CA SER A 200 15.63 -10.23 -1.78
C SER A 200 16.62 -9.98 -0.64
N PHE A 201 16.05 -9.78 0.55
CA PHE A 201 16.77 -9.42 1.75
C PHE A 201 16.75 -10.63 2.67
N ASP A 202 17.80 -11.42 2.61
CA ASP A 202 18.13 -12.35 3.68
C ASP A 202 18.94 -11.55 4.71
N HIS A 203 18.28 -10.89 5.66
CA HIS A 203 18.98 -10.41 6.85
C HIS A 203 19.04 -11.50 7.89
N GLY A 204 20.26 -11.79 8.32
CA GLY A 204 20.54 -12.57 9.52
C GLY A 204 20.74 -14.07 9.32
N GLY A 205 20.74 -14.54 8.07
CA GLY A 205 21.27 -15.85 7.72
C GLY A 205 22.70 -15.73 7.23
N THR A 206 23.59 -16.64 7.63
CA THR A 206 24.62 -17.10 6.68
C THR A 206 23.91 -17.55 5.39
N LYS A 207 24.63 -17.91 4.32
CA LYS A 207 23.99 -18.47 3.10
C LYS A 207 23.07 -19.69 3.35
N GLU A 208 22.98 -20.15 4.60
CA GLU A 208 22.18 -21.26 5.13
C GLU A 208 21.03 -20.82 6.07
N GLY A 209 20.81 -19.51 6.30
CA GLY A 209 19.55 -18.98 6.86
C GLY A 209 19.16 -19.49 8.25
N HIS A 210 19.88 -19.22 9.34
CA HIS A 210 19.42 -19.60 10.69
C HIS A 210 18.92 -18.41 11.52
N ASN A 211 17.63 -18.40 11.86
CA ASN A 211 17.01 -17.53 12.85
C ASN A 211 17.19 -18.14 14.26
N LEU A 212 18.02 -17.50 15.07
CA LEU A 212 18.42 -17.95 16.41
C LEU A 212 17.29 -17.96 17.45
N THR A 213 16.14 -17.35 17.18
CA THR A 213 15.02 -17.24 18.14
C THR A 213 13.94 -18.31 17.95
N THR A 214 13.87 -18.95 16.78
CA THR A 214 12.82 -19.93 16.44
C THR A 214 13.36 -21.23 15.87
N ASN A 215 14.68 -21.43 15.80
CA ASN A 215 15.32 -22.54 15.05
C ASN A 215 14.87 -22.62 13.58
N GLY A 216 14.21 -21.59 13.04
CA GLY A 216 13.72 -21.53 11.66
C GLY A 216 14.66 -20.71 10.76
N THR A 217 14.37 -20.65 9.47
CA THR A 217 15.13 -19.85 8.48
C THR A 217 14.51 -18.49 8.16
N GLU A 218 13.55 -18.06 9.00
CA GLU A 218 12.77 -16.87 8.69
C GLU A 218 13.57 -15.58 8.94
N PRO A 219 13.63 -14.65 7.96
CA PRO A 219 14.34 -13.38 8.14
C PRO A 219 13.76 -12.60 9.31
N ALA A 220 14.61 -11.96 10.12
CA ALA A 220 14.17 -11.13 11.26
C ALA A 220 13.25 -9.96 10.84
N THR A 221 13.38 -9.52 9.58
CA THR A 221 12.42 -8.63 8.91
C THR A 221 12.27 -9.10 7.45
N PRO A 222 11.30 -9.95 7.11
CA PRO A 222 11.18 -10.40 5.73
C PRO A 222 10.90 -9.17 4.85
N PHE A 223 11.78 -8.96 3.87
CA PHE A 223 11.36 -8.26 2.67
C PHE A 223 10.39 -9.20 2.00
N TYR A 224 9.29 -8.68 1.43
CA TYR A 224 8.21 -9.54 0.92
C TYR A 224 8.70 -10.55 -0.13
N ASN A 225 9.92 -10.37 -0.62
CA ASN A 225 10.79 -11.22 -1.43
C ASN A 225 11.11 -12.63 -0.86
N GLY A 226 10.13 -13.35 -0.29
CA GLY A 226 10.23 -14.81 -0.20
C GLY A 226 10.45 -15.42 -1.59
N ALA A 227 10.87 -16.68 -1.70
CA ALA A 227 11.29 -17.31 -2.96
C ALA A 227 10.30 -17.21 -4.16
N GLY A 228 9.03 -16.86 -3.90
CA GLY A 228 7.99 -16.61 -4.92
C GLY A 228 7.61 -15.15 -5.18
N ASP A 229 8.02 -14.17 -4.36
CA ASP A 229 7.65 -12.76 -4.54
C ASP A 229 8.64 -12.02 -5.43
N LYS A 230 8.13 -11.58 -6.59
CA LYS A 230 8.89 -10.87 -7.61
C LYS A 230 8.70 -9.35 -7.55
N SER A 231 8.31 -8.77 -6.40
CA SER A 231 8.04 -7.32 -6.29
C SER A 231 9.19 -6.42 -6.79
N TYR A 232 10.44 -6.87 -6.64
CA TYR A 232 11.61 -6.27 -7.24
C TYR A 232 11.44 -6.02 -8.75
N GLY A 233 11.68 -4.79 -9.20
CA GLY A 233 11.58 -4.45 -10.62
C GLY A 233 10.15 -4.38 -11.18
N GLN A 234 9.13 -4.63 -10.37
CA GLN A 234 7.73 -4.59 -10.81
C GLN A 234 7.06 -3.20 -10.75
N ALA A 235 7.80 -2.14 -10.42
CA ALA A 235 7.27 -0.78 -10.38
C ALA A 235 6.58 -0.38 -11.70
N LYS A 236 7.07 -0.87 -12.85
CA LYS A 236 6.43 -0.64 -14.15
C LYS A 236 5.04 -1.28 -14.26
N GLY A 237 4.92 -2.56 -13.92
CA GLY A 237 3.63 -3.26 -13.94
C GLY A 237 2.61 -2.63 -12.98
N LEU A 238 3.08 -2.14 -11.82
CA LEU A 238 2.22 -1.42 -10.88
C LEU A 238 1.77 -0.06 -11.42
N GLN A 239 2.69 0.74 -12.00
CA GLN A 239 2.34 1.99 -12.65
C GLN A 239 1.28 1.78 -13.74
N ASP A 240 1.48 0.79 -14.61
CA ASP A 240 0.56 0.51 -15.72
C ASP A 240 -0.84 0.15 -15.21
N VAL A 241 -0.92 -0.63 -14.13
CA VAL A 241 -2.19 -0.95 -13.45
C VAL A 241 -2.84 0.30 -12.86
N MET A 242 -2.10 1.13 -12.14
CA MET A 242 -2.63 2.34 -11.51
C MET A 242 -3.16 3.31 -12.56
N GLN A 243 -2.41 3.52 -13.63
CA GLN A 243 -2.82 4.33 -14.79
C GLN A 243 -4.08 3.78 -15.45
N ARG A 244 -4.16 2.46 -15.67
CA ARG A 244 -5.32 1.81 -16.26
C ARG A 244 -6.58 1.95 -15.39
N GLN A 245 -6.45 1.81 -14.06
CA GLN A 245 -7.56 1.98 -13.12
C GLN A 245 -8.05 3.43 -13.09
N ALA A 246 -7.10 4.38 -13.04
CA ALA A 246 -7.36 5.81 -13.03
C ALA A 246 -8.00 6.30 -14.34
N ALA A 247 -7.58 5.75 -15.48
CA ALA A 247 -8.08 6.12 -16.81
C ALA A 247 -9.53 5.71 -17.09
N LYS A 248 -10.11 4.80 -16.29
CA LYS A 248 -11.51 4.38 -16.42
C LYS A 248 -12.51 5.44 -15.94
N HIS A 249 -12.03 6.49 -15.27
CA HIS A 249 -12.87 7.60 -14.84
C HIS A 249 -12.22 8.95 -15.24
N PRO A 250 -12.90 9.84 -15.98
CA PRO A 250 -12.30 11.07 -16.52
C PRO A 250 -11.65 11.96 -15.47
N SER A 251 -12.28 12.13 -14.30
CA SER A 251 -11.79 12.99 -13.22
C SER A 251 -10.58 12.45 -12.46
N THR A 252 -10.17 11.20 -12.72
CA THR A 252 -9.03 10.56 -12.02
C THR A 252 -7.90 10.20 -12.96
N LYS A 253 -8.09 10.30 -14.27
CA LYS A 253 -7.07 9.96 -15.28
C LYS A 253 -5.79 10.77 -15.07
N GLY A 254 -4.66 10.08 -14.90
CA GLY A 254 -3.34 10.70 -14.69
C GLY A 254 -3.15 11.31 -13.30
N ARG A 255 -4.02 10.97 -12.35
CA ARG A 255 -3.98 11.46 -10.96
C ARG A 255 -3.60 10.37 -9.96
N GLU A 256 -3.21 9.20 -10.42
CA GLU A 256 -2.72 8.11 -9.57
C GLU A 256 -1.46 8.51 -8.78
N PHE A 257 -1.38 8.10 -7.51
CA PHE A 257 -0.27 8.47 -6.63
C PHE A 257 0.07 7.41 -5.60
N VAL A 258 1.27 7.52 -5.03
CA VAL A 258 1.71 6.77 -3.85
C VAL A 258 1.48 7.65 -2.62
N LEU A 259 0.93 7.06 -1.56
CA LEU A 259 0.67 7.72 -0.28
C LEU A 259 1.38 6.99 0.86
N ALA A 260 2.27 7.70 1.56
CA ALA A 260 2.86 7.20 2.79
C ALA A 260 1.88 7.41 3.95
N ILE A 261 1.47 6.32 4.62
CA ILE A 261 0.58 6.36 5.79
C ILE A 261 1.35 5.94 7.05
N PRO A 262 1.00 6.46 8.23
CA PRO A 262 1.70 6.15 9.48
C PRO A 262 1.60 4.68 9.89
#